data_AF-A0A1V4JLA6-F1
#
_entry.id   AF-A0A1V4JLA6-F1
#
_cell.length_a   1.000
_cell.length_b   1.000
_cell.length_c   1.000
_cell.angle_alpha   90.00
_cell.angle_beta   90.00
_cell.angle_gamma   90.00
#
_symmetry.space_group_name_H-M   'P 1'
#
loop_
_entity.id
_entity.type
_entity.pdbx_description
1 polymer ?
#
loop_
_entity_poly.entity_id
_entity_poly.type
_entity_poly.pdbx_seq_one_letter_code
_entity_poly.pdbx_strand_id
1 'polypeptide(L)'
;MLPARDSEKAAAAAAALAVPYSYSSRPRALPARPKYRAPPDAAEPEKEPVRYANLMYDRRVVRGNTYALQVIPACTHPDALEIQRQRETRRKALARKRTKEQEQSRTPEPVEGREHVHVQTELYLEEISDWVIGVDTECQTDAFLDRPPTPLFIPAKTGKDVATQIEEGELFDFDIEVKPILEVLVGKTVEQALLEVMEEEELARLWAHQCAYTELRNAELAEVQRLEEQDRRYREEKERRKRQHKELLQKQKETTEKIAARAFAKRYLADLIPSVFNNLHESGFFYDPIERDIETEFLPWLMTEVEETLERKVMGRTMLDSLIRTVVEKRLDAFSSQPPFDQTEEPAEEPKTTNAEPQIKQKHRIWKLSSKQET
;
A
#
# COMPACT_ATOMS: atom_id res chain seq x y z
N MET A 1 -32.44 -11.98 27.99
CA MET A 1 -33.55 -11.16 27.50
C MET A 1 -33.04 -9.75 27.31
N LEU A 2 -33.16 -9.23 26.09
CA LEU A 2 -32.82 -7.86 25.68
C LEU A 2 -33.88 -6.86 26.19
N PRO A 3 -33.53 -5.57 26.27
CA PRO A 3 -34.17 -4.62 25.34
C PRO A 3 -33.09 -3.77 24.64
N ALA A 4 -32.91 -3.82 23.32
CA ALA A 4 -33.77 -3.31 22.26
C ALA A 4 -33.91 -1.77 22.26
N ARG A 5 -32.93 -1.13 21.61
CA ARG A 5 -33.06 -0.02 20.64
C ARG A 5 -33.83 1.25 21.05
N ASP A 6 -33.08 2.27 21.47
CA ASP A 6 -33.46 3.70 21.32
C ASP A 6 -32.74 4.36 20.13
N SER A 7 -32.44 3.58 19.08
CA SER A 7 -31.90 4.09 17.81
C SER A 7 -32.99 4.69 16.88
N GLU A 8 -34.27 4.60 17.24
CA GLU A 8 -35.37 5.11 16.42
C GLU A 8 -35.61 6.62 16.59
N LYS A 9 -35.24 7.22 17.74
CA LYS A 9 -35.46 8.67 17.98
C LYS A 9 -34.46 9.57 17.25
N ALA A 10 -33.24 9.09 16.98
CA ALA A 10 -32.25 9.85 16.19
C ALA A 10 -32.53 9.75 14.67
N ALA A 11 -33.11 8.64 14.20
CA ALA A 11 -33.52 8.47 12.80
C ALA A 11 -34.80 9.27 12.45
N ALA A 12 -35.70 9.48 13.42
CA ALA A 12 -36.93 10.25 13.22
C ALA A 12 -36.69 11.75 12.94
N ALA A 13 -35.56 12.31 13.37
CA ALA A 13 -35.20 13.70 13.11
C ALA A 13 -34.61 13.93 11.70
N ALA A 14 -34.04 12.90 11.07
CA ALA A 14 -33.45 12.97 9.73
C ALA A 14 -34.44 12.62 8.60
N ALA A 15 -35.58 11.98 8.91
CA ALA A 15 -36.58 11.57 7.93
C ALA A 15 -37.65 12.63 7.59
N ALA A 16 -37.59 13.83 8.19
CA ALA A 16 -38.57 14.90 7.96
C ALA A 16 -38.34 15.73 6.68
N LEU A 17 -37.48 15.28 5.76
CA LEU A 17 -37.04 16.03 4.58
C LEU A 17 -37.57 15.54 3.21
N ALA A 18 -38.73 14.87 3.18
CA ALA A 18 -39.44 14.64 1.92
C ALA A 18 -40.94 14.41 2.14
N VAL A 19 -41.66 15.39 2.68
CA VAL A 19 -43.13 15.42 2.57
C VAL A 19 -43.48 16.15 1.27
N PRO A 20 -44.03 15.48 0.24
CA PRO A 20 -44.53 16.19 -0.93
C PRO A 20 -45.68 17.12 -0.51
N TYR A 21 -45.58 18.39 -0.92
CA TYR A 21 -46.54 19.43 -0.59
C TYR A 21 -47.93 19.08 -1.14
N SER A 22 -48.87 18.79 -0.23
CA SER A 22 -50.29 18.55 -0.54
C SER A 22 -51.09 19.79 -0.14
N TYR A 23 -51.64 20.49 -1.13
CA TYR A 23 -52.56 21.62 -0.95
C TYR A 23 -54.01 21.15 -1.12
N SER A 24 -54.81 21.25 -0.05
CA SER A 24 -56.27 21.05 -0.13
C SER A 24 -56.99 22.28 0.41
N SER A 25 -57.77 22.97 -0.41
CA SER A 25 -58.74 23.97 0.04
C SER A 25 -60.13 23.34 0.08
N ARG A 26 -60.86 23.52 1.19
CA ARG A 26 -62.29 23.13 1.25
C ARG A 26 -63.11 24.15 0.46
N PRO A 27 -64.06 23.74 -0.40
CA PRO A 27 -64.90 24.70 -1.11
C PRO A 27 -65.75 25.49 -0.10
N ARG A 28 -65.61 26.81 -0.11
CA ARG A 28 -66.36 27.72 0.76
C ARG A 28 -67.42 28.45 -0.07
N ALA A 29 -68.69 28.30 0.31
CA ALA A 29 -69.79 29.02 -0.34
C ALA A 29 -69.64 30.53 -0.11
N LEU A 30 -69.82 31.32 -1.17
CA LEU A 30 -69.79 32.78 -1.10
C LEU A 30 -71.02 33.28 -0.33
N PRO A 31 -70.88 34.10 0.73
CA PRO A 31 -72.04 34.68 1.40
C PRO A 31 -72.74 35.68 0.46
N ALA A 32 -74.06 35.58 0.40
CA ALA A 32 -74.89 36.51 -0.37
C ALA A 32 -74.76 37.92 0.21
N ARG A 33 -74.37 38.89 -0.63
CA ARG A 33 -74.33 40.31 -0.23
C ARG A 33 -75.75 40.85 -0.05
N PRO A 34 -76.10 41.45 1.11
CA PRO A 34 -77.37 42.16 1.24
C PRO A 34 -77.38 43.43 0.36
N LYS A 35 -78.53 43.71 -0.25
CA LYS A 35 -78.73 44.81 -1.23
C LYS A 35 -79.00 46.19 -0.60
N TYR A 36 -79.06 46.33 0.72
CA TYR A 36 -79.26 47.62 1.41
C TYR A 36 -78.45 47.75 2.71
N ARG A 37 -78.14 48.99 3.13
CA ARG A 37 -77.32 49.36 4.30
C ARG A 37 -78.14 49.28 5.59
N ALA A 38 -77.67 48.52 6.58
CA ALA A 38 -78.33 48.34 7.88
C ALA A 38 -77.90 49.41 8.93
N PRO A 39 -78.72 49.68 9.99
CA PRO A 39 -78.49 50.68 11.04
C PRO A 39 -77.42 50.25 12.09
N PRO A 40 -76.91 51.18 12.92
CA PRO A 40 -75.65 51.00 13.65
C PRO A 40 -75.67 50.09 14.91
N ASP A 41 -76.84 49.66 15.41
CA ASP A 41 -76.94 49.01 16.73
C ASP A 41 -77.38 47.53 16.71
N ALA A 42 -76.74 46.71 15.87
CA ALA A 42 -76.89 45.25 15.95
C ALA A 42 -75.51 44.61 16.18
N ALA A 43 -75.37 43.93 17.33
CA ALA A 43 -74.19 43.17 17.72
C ALA A 43 -73.74 42.21 16.60
N GLU A 44 -72.54 42.43 16.06
CA GLU A 44 -71.97 41.55 15.05
C GLU A 44 -71.64 40.18 15.68
N PRO A 45 -72.05 39.04 15.08
CA PRO A 45 -71.41 37.79 15.39
C PRO A 45 -69.95 37.87 14.90
N GLU A 46 -69.01 37.45 15.76
CA GLU A 46 -67.57 37.49 15.54
C GLU A 46 -67.19 36.93 14.16
N LYS A 47 -66.98 37.82 13.19
CA LYS A 47 -66.34 37.49 11.93
C LYS A 47 -64.87 37.28 12.25
N GLU A 48 -64.41 36.03 12.18
CA GLU A 48 -62.97 35.73 12.21
C GLU A 48 -62.26 36.70 11.25
N PRO A 49 -61.19 37.39 11.69
CA PRO A 49 -60.48 38.32 10.83
C PRO A 49 -59.99 37.54 9.63
N VAL A 50 -60.43 37.93 8.43
CA VAL A 50 -59.92 37.40 7.18
C VAL A 50 -58.42 37.63 7.21
N ARG A 51 -57.65 36.58 7.53
CA ARG A 51 -56.19 36.60 7.45
C ARG A 51 -55.84 36.65 5.97
N TYR A 52 -55.81 37.86 5.41
CA TYR A 52 -55.10 38.12 4.18
C TYR A 52 -53.64 37.79 4.46
N ALA A 53 -53.19 36.63 3.99
CA ALA A 53 -51.79 36.28 4.01
C ALA A 53 -51.10 37.21 3.02
N ASN A 54 -50.49 38.28 3.55
CA ASN A 54 -49.67 39.15 2.74
C ASN A 54 -48.50 38.31 2.19
N LEU A 55 -48.56 38.02 0.88
CA LEU A 55 -47.49 37.41 0.09
C LEU A 55 -46.16 38.19 0.23
N MET A 56 -46.22 39.40 0.80
CA MET A 56 -45.18 40.28 1.36
C MET A 56 -44.19 39.64 2.33
N TYR A 57 -44.67 38.71 3.15
CA TYR A 57 -43.93 38.17 4.29
C TYR A 57 -43.81 36.64 4.26
N ASP A 58 -44.33 36.01 3.21
CA ASP A 58 -44.18 34.57 3.01
C ASP A 58 -42.72 34.26 2.65
N ARG A 59 -42.10 33.36 3.43
CA ARG A 59 -40.71 32.91 3.24
C ARG A 59 -40.54 32.06 1.98
N ARG A 60 -41.65 31.53 1.42
CA ARG A 60 -41.64 30.76 0.16
C ARG A 60 -41.55 31.65 -1.08
N VAL A 61 -41.94 32.91 -0.96
CA VAL A 61 -41.92 33.87 -2.07
C VAL A 61 -40.54 34.51 -2.10
N VAL A 62 -39.65 33.95 -2.93
CA VAL A 62 -38.32 34.49 -3.18
C VAL A 62 -38.45 35.77 -3.99
N ARG A 63 -38.13 36.91 -3.38
CA ARG A 63 -38.16 38.23 -4.03
C ARG A 63 -36.73 38.56 -4.47
N GLY A 64 -36.44 38.36 -5.75
CA GLY A 64 -35.11 38.62 -6.31
C GLY A 64 -34.76 37.68 -7.46
N ASN A 65 -33.61 37.94 -8.08
CA ASN A 65 -33.11 37.15 -9.21
C ASN A 65 -32.71 35.73 -8.76
N THR A 66 -33.24 34.69 -9.41
CA THR A 66 -33.10 33.27 -9.02
C THR A 66 -31.75 32.65 -9.37
N TYR A 67 -30.84 33.40 -9.98
CA TYR A 67 -29.54 32.90 -10.45
C TYR A 67 -28.39 32.98 -9.43
N ALA A 68 -28.60 33.55 -8.24
CA ALA A 68 -27.53 33.77 -7.25
C ALA A 68 -27.66 32.95 -5.95
N LEU A 69 -28.33 31.79 -5.99
CA LEU A 69 -28.49 30.92 -4.81
C LEU A 69 -28.13 29.45 -5.12
N GLN A 70 -26.85 29.21 -5.38
CA GLN A 70 -26.19 27.95 -5.06
C GLN A 70 -24.74 28.20 -4.63
N VAL A 71 -24.57 28.56 -3.36
CA VAL A 71 -23.42 28.09 -2.58
C VAL A 71 -24.00 27.53 -1.31
N ILE A 72 -24.03 26.21 -1.21
CA ILE A 72 -24.29 25.50 0.04
C ILE A 72 -23.05 25.72 0.90
N PRO A 73 -23.10 26.44 2.04
CA PRO A 73 -21.98 26.46 2.96
C PRO A 73 -22.02 25.15 3.74
N ALA A 74 -21.15 24.22 3.36
CA ALA A 74 -20.81 23.08 4.19
C ALA A 74 -19.97 23.58 5.38
N CYS A 75 -20.61 24.17 6.38
CA CYS A 75 -20.07 24.44 7.72
C CYS A 75 -21.22 24.85 8.65
N THR A 76 -21.62 23.95 9.54
CA THR A 76 -22.59 24.20 10.63
C THR A 76 -21.97 25.05 11.74
N HIS A 77 -21.65 26.31 11.44
CA HIS A 77 -21.34 27.30 12.46
C HIS A 77 -22.12 28.58 12.13
N PRO A 78 -23.07 29.01 12.98
CA PRO A 78 -23.73 30.29 12.80
C PRO A 78 -22.68 31.41 12.83
N ASP A 79 -22.73 32.31 11.84
CA ASP A 79 -21.82 33.45 11.73
C ASP A 79 -21.83 34.23 13.04
N ALA A 80 -20.65 34.40 13.66
CA ALA A 80 -20.52 34.99 14.99
C ALA A 80 -21.15 36.41 15.06
N LEU A 81 -21.20 37.11 13.93
CA LEU A 81 -21.80 38.44 13.78
C LEU A 81 -23.33 38.44 13.87
N GLU A 82 -24.03 37.39 13.40
CA GLU A 82 -25.48 37.28 13.50
C GLU A 82 -25.93 36.93 14.93
N ILE A 83 -25.18 36.07 15.62
CA ILE A 83 -25.40 35.75 17.03
C ILE A 83 -25.18 37.00 17.91
N GLN A 84 -24.17 37.81 17.59
CA GLN A 84 -23.88 39.05 18.31
C GLN A 84 -25.01 40.09 18.16
N ARG A 85 -25.56 40.28 16.96
CA ARG A 85 -26.73 41.15 16.73
C ARG A 85 -27.99 40.66 17.46
N GLN A 86 -28.23 39.35 17.51
CA GLN A 86 -29.36 38.80 18.26
C GLN A 86 -29.19 38.97 19.78
N ARG A 87 -27.96 38.87 20.30
CA ARG A 87 -27.66 39.14 21.71
C ARG A 87 -27.81 40.63 22.05
N GLU A 88 -27.37 41.54 21.19
CA GLU A 88 -27.54 43.00 21.39
C GLU A 88 -29.00 43.43 21.36
N THR A 89 -29.80 42.92 20.41
CA THR A 89 -31.23 43.22 20.34
C THR A 89 -31.98 42.69 21.56
N ARG A 90 -31.65 41.48 22.03
CA ARG A 90 -32.19 40.92 23.28
C ARG A 90 -31.77 41.75 24.50
N ARG A 91 -30.52 42.22 24.57
CA ARG A 91 -30.02 43.08 25.65
C ARG A 91 -30.74 44.43 25.68
N LYS A 92 -30.95 45.06 24.53
CA LYS A 92 -31.65 46.34 24.41
C LYS A 92 -33.14 46.22 24.77
N ALA A 93 -33.78 45.10 24.42
CA ALA A 93 -35.16 44.81 24.83
C ALA A 93 -35.30 44.63 26.35
N LEU A 94 -34.37 43.91 27.00
CA LEU A 94 -34.36 43.73 28.45
C LEU A 94 -34.07 45.05 29.20
N ALA A 95 -33.16 45.88 28.70
CA ALA A 95 -32.89 47.20 29.27
C ALA A 95 -34.13 48.09 29.23
N ARG A 96 -34.85 48.11 28.09
CA ARG A 96 -36.09 48.89 27.93
C ARG A 96 -37.22 48.41 28.85
N LYS A 97 -37.28 47.11 29.17
CA LYS A 97 -38.21 46.56 30.18
C LYS A 97 -37.87 47.06 31.59
N ARG A 98 -36.59 47.00 31.98
CA ARG A 98 -36.13 47.47 33.30
C ARG A 98 -36.34 48.97 33.51
N THR A 99 -36.11 49.80 32.49
CA THR A 99 -36.37 51.25 32.59
C THR A 99 -37.86 51.53 32.78
N LYS A 100 -38.73 50.80 32.07
CA LYS A 100 -40.19 50.92 32.22
C LYS A 100 -40.67 50.47 33.61
N GLU A 101 -40.07 49.42 34.17
CA GLU A 101 -40.36 48.96 35.54
C GLU A 101 -39.86 49.94 36.62
N GLN A 102 -38.74 50.64 36.38
CA GLN A 102 -38.26 51.70 37.28
C GLN A 102 -39.13 52.96 37.25
N GLU A 103 -39.69 53.33 36.09
CA GLU A 103 -40.62 54.47 35.98
C GLU A 103 -41.98 54.17 36.65
N GLN A 104 -42.38 52.91 36.74
CA GLN A 104 -43.67 52.50 37.31
C GLN A 104 -43.67 52.38 38.85
N SER A 105 -42.50 52.32 39.52
CA SER A 105 -42.44 51.98 40.94
C SER A 105 -42.49 53.16 41.92
N ARG A 106 -42.63 54.41 41.46
CA ARG A 106 -42.59 55.59 42.35
C ARG A 106 -43.94 56.12 42.82
N THR A 107 -45.05 55.68 42.25
CA THR A 107 -46.40 56.06 42.72
C THR A 107 -47.21 54.78 42.92
N PRO A 108 -47.79 54.53 44.09
CA PRO A 108 -48.62 53.35 44.31
C PRO A 108 -49.81 53.34 43.35
N GLU A 109 -50.29 52.14 42.99
CA GLU A 109 -51.42 51.99 42.06
C GLU A 109 -52.70 52.62 42.64
N PRO A 110 -53.56 53.22 41.78
CA PRO A 110 -54.84 53.78 42.22
C PRO A 110 -55.74 52.72 42.83
N VAL A 111 -56.39 53.06 43.94
CA VAL A 111 -57.39 52.18 44.58
C VAL A 111 -58.55 51.94 43.61
N GLU A 112 -59.02 50.68 43.51
CA GLU A 112 -60.08 50.28 42.57
C GLU A 112 -61.29 51.23 42.63
N GLY A 113 -61.64 51.82 41.48
CA GLY A 113 -62.74 52.76 41.34
C GLY A 113 -62.38 54.25 41.45
N ARG A 114 -61.09 54.62 41.56
CA ARG A 114 -60.63 56.03 41.52
C ARG A 114 -59.48 56.23 40.54
N GLU A 115 -59.48 57.37 39.84
CA GLU A 115 -58.39 57.78 38.96
C GLU A 115 -57.53 58.87 39.64
N HIS A 116 -56.22 58.84 39.42
CA HIS A 116 -55.31 59.86 39.94
C HIS A 116 -55.39 61.14 39.10
N VAL A 117 -55.59 62.30 39.75
CA VAL A 117 -55.59 63.62 39.13
C VAL A 117 -54.36 64.41 39.61
N HIS A 118 -53.71 65.13 38.70
CA HIS A 118 -52.54 65.96 39.03
C HIS A 118 -52.98 67.27 39.70
N VAL A 119 -52.47 67.54 40.90
CA VAL A 119 -52.73 68.77 41.67
C VAL A 119 -51.47 69.63 41.62
N GLN A 120 -51.61 70.95 41.44
CA GLN A 120 -50.48 71.89 41.46
C GLN A 120 -49.87 71.94 42.87
N THR A 121 -48.67 71.37 43.01
CA THR A 121 -47.87 71.37 44.26
C THR A 121 -46.70 72.35 44.20
N GLU A 122 -46.79 73.39 43.38
CA GLU A 122 -45.76 74.42 43.30
C GLU A 122 -45.89 75.40 44.48
N LEU A 123 -44.76 75.88 44.98
CA LEU A 123 -44.68 76.71 46.18
C LEU A 123 -45.22 78.13 45.89
N TYR A 124 -46.35 78.50 46.49
CA TYR A 124 -46.92 79.85 46.42
C TYR A 124 -46.90 80.46 47.84
N LEU A 125 -46.02 81.42 48.11
CA LEU A 125 -45.90 82.07 49.42
C LEU A 125 -46.17 83.58 49.28
N GLU A 126 -47.06 84.10 50.14
CA GLU A 126 -47.26 85.53 50.38
C GLU A 126 -46.55 85.92 51.69
N GLU A 127 -45.81 87.02 51.68
CA GLU A 127 -44.99 87.46 52.81
C GLU A 127 -45.76 88.52 53.64
N ILE A 128 -45.95 88.27 54.94
CA ILE A 128 -46.61 89.20 55.88
C ILE A 128 -45.54 89.92 56.69
N SER A 129 -45.51 91.25 56.62
CA SER A 129 -44.47 92.08 57.22
C SER A 129 -45.04 93.05 58.26
N ASP A 130 -45.10 92.63 59.52
CA ASP A 130 -45.27 93.52 60.67
C ASP A 130 -44.36 93.07 61.83
N TRP A 131 -43.54 93.99 62.35
CA TRP A 131 -42.62 93.75 63.47
C TRP A 131 -43.22 94.26 64.79
N VAL A 132 -43.18 93.45 65.84
CA VAL A 132 -43.65 93.83 67.19
C VAL A 132 -42.46 94.28 68.05
N ILE A 133 -42.61 95.41 68.73
CA ILE A 133 -41.57 96.06 69.54
C ILE A 133 -41.57 95.50 70.96
N GLY A 134 -40.41 95.05 71.46
CA GLY A 134 -40.19 94.64 72.85
C GLY A 134 -39.85 95.83 73.75
N VAL A 135 -40.28 95.78 75.01
CA VAL A 135 -39.97 96.79 76.04
C VAL A 135 -39.18 96.13 77.16
N ASP A 136 -37.99 96.66 77.43
CA ASP A 136 -37.13 96.20 78.53
C ASP A 136 -37.42 97.00 79.82
N THR A 137 -37.49 96.30 80.94
CA THR A 137 -37.61 96.88 82.29
C THR A 137 -36.48 96.36 83.17
N GLU A 138 -35.74 97.27 83.80
CA GLU A 138 -34.62 96.96 84.70
C GLU A 138 -35.00 97.28 86.16
N CYS A 139 -34.58 96.44 87.11
CA CYS A 139 -34.72 96.66 88.55
C CYS A 139 -33.41 96.37 89.29
N GLN A 140 -33.15 97.21 90.31
CA GLN A 140 -31.92 97.41 91.06
C GLN A 140 -31.52 96.21 91.95
N THR A 141 -30.23 95.82 91.86
CA THR A 141 -29.58 94.71 92.60
C THR A 141 -29.12 95.10 94.01
N ASP A 142 -29.36 94.23 94.99
CA ASP A 142 -28.73 94.27 96.32
C ASP A 142 -27.37 93.54 96.32
N ALA A 143 -26.50 93.84 97.28
CA ALA A 143 -25.11 93.40 97.31
C ALA A 143 -24.97 91.87 97.55
N PHE A 144 -24.32 91.20 96.59
CA PHE A 144 -24.09 89.75 96.54
C PHE A 144 -23.20 89.25 97.70
N LEU A 145 -23.74 88.34 98.53
CA LEU A 145 -22.93 87.40 99.32
C LEU A 145 -22.96 86.04 98.62
N ASP A 146 -21.80 85.43 98.41
CA ASP A 146 -21.68 84.13 97.71
C ASP A 146 -22.42 83.04 98.48
N ARG A 147 -23.58 82.66 97.96
CA ARG A 147 -24.35 81.49 98.41
C ARG A 147 -23.59 80.24 97.96
N PRO A 148 -23.31 79.26 98.86
CA PRO A 148 -22.72 78.00 98.42
C PRO A 148 -23.62 77.35 97.36
N PRO A 149 -23.04 76.67 96.34
CA PRO A 149 -23.83 76.08 95.28
C PRO A 149 -24.84 75.11 95.89
N THR A 150 -26.12 75.32 95.57
CA THR A 150 -27.20 74.44 96.05
C THR A 150 -26.92 73.01 95.58
N PRO A 151 -26.99 72.01 96.49
CA PRO A 151 -26.76 70.62 96.11
C PRO A 151 -27.76 70.20 95.03
N LEU A 152 -27.29 69.47 94.03
CA LEU A 152 -28.12 68.96 92.94
C LEU A 152 -29.24 68.08 93.53
N PHE A 153 -30.48 68.45 93.28
CA PHE A 153 -31.64 67.64 93.64
C PHE A 153 -31.70 66.42 92.73
N ILE A 154 -31.44 65.23 93.29
CA ILE A 154 -31.62 63.95 92.61
C ILE A 154 -32.99 63.40 93.07
N PRO A 155 -33.99 63.31 92.19
CA PRO A 155 -35.28 62.72 92.55
C PRO A 155 -35.10 61.27 93.00
N ALA A 156 -35.81 60.86 94.06
CA ALA A 156 -35.87 59.46 94.43
C ALA A 156 -36.56 58.66 93.31
N LYS A 157 -35.91 57.60 92.83
CA LYS A 157 -36.49 56.72 91.81
C LYS A 157 -37.84 56.20 92.31
N THR A 158 -38.91 56.60 91.64
CA THR A 158 -40.28 56.15 91.93
C THR A 158 -40.71 55.21 90.82
N GLY A 159 -40.62 53.90 91.07
CA GLY A 159 -40.94 52.82 90.15
C GLY A 159 -40.61 51.47 90.78
N LYS A 160 -41.26 50.39 90.35
CA LYS A 160 -40.88 49.01 90.73
C LYS A 160 -39.92 48.50 89.67
N ASP A 161 -38.69 48.22 90.05
CA ASP A 161 -37.69 47.63 89.15
C ASP A 161 -38.07 46.15 88.91
N VAL A 162 -38.26 45.78 87.63
CA VAL A 162 -38.49 44.39 87.19
C VAL A 162 -37.40 44.05 86.18
N ALA A 163 -36.62 43.02 86.47
CA ALA A 163 -35.67 42.47 85.51
C ALA A 163 -36.31 41.26 84.84
N THR A 164 -36.32 41.26 83.50
CA THR A 164 -36.68 40.11 82.68
C THR A 164 -35.41 39.61 82.00
N GLN A 165 -34.99 38.39 82.32
CA GLN A 165 -33.85 37.69 81.72
C GLN A 165 -34.41 36.55 80.87
N ILE A 166 -33.86 36.34 79.67
CA ILE A 166 -34.13 35.15 78.85
C ILE A 166 -33.06 34.12 79.19
N GLU A 167 -33.48 32.93 79.58
CA GLU A 167 -32.56 31.84 79.96
C GLU A 167 -32.06 31.08 78.71
N GLU A 168 -30.93 30.39 78.86
CA GLU A 168 -30.36 29.59 77.78
C GLU A 168 -31.35 28.51 77.31
N GLY A 169 -31.76 28.57 76.04
CA GLY A 169 -32.68 27.63 75.42
C GLY A 169 -34.15 28.07 75.36
N GLU A 170 -34.54 29.20 75.94
CA GLU A 170 -35.93 29.69 75.93
C GLU A 170 -36.40 30.16 74.53
N LEU A 171 -35.46 30.62 73.68
CA LEU A 171 -35.72 31.08 72.31
C LEU A 171 -35.29 30.08 71.22
N PHE A 172 -34.87 28.86 71.60
CA PHE A 172 -34.37 27.89 70.63
C PHE A 172 -35.52 27.28 69.83
N ASP A 173 -35.50 27.50 68.51
CA ASP A 173 -36.39 26.83 67.55
C ASP A 173 -35.61 25.81 66.74
N PHE A 174 -35.85 24.53 67.02
CA PHE A 174 -35.19 23.41 66.35
C PHE A 174 -35.40 23.45 64.83
N ASP A 175 -36.60 23.78 64.36
CA ASP A 175 -36.93 23.73 62.94
C ASP A 175 -36.24 24.82 62.13
N ILE A 176 -35.78 25.89 62.78
CA ILE A 176 -34.99 26.95 62.15
C ILE A 176 -33.50 26.58 62.19
N GLU A 177 -33.01 26.17 63.35
CA GLU A 177 -31.57 25.95 63.58
C GLU A 177 -31.03 24.67 62.93
N VAL A 178 -31.87 23.65 62.71
CA VAL A 178 -31.44 22.40 62.06
C VAL A 178 -31.30 22.53 60.54
N LYS A 179 -31.99 23.49 59.91
CA LYS A 179 -32.00 23.70 58.45
C LYS A 179 -30.60 23.84 57.84
N PRO A 180 -29.70 24.72 58.33
CA PRO A 180 -28.35 24.85 57.76
C PRO A 180 -27.52 23.57 57.92
N ILE A 181 -27.71 22.82 59.01
CA ILE A 181 -27.00 21.56 59.25
C ILE A 181 -27.47 20.50 58.24
N LEU A 182 -28.78 20.37 58.06
CA LEU A 182 -29.36 19.42 57.10
C LEU A 182 -29.02 19.80 55.66
N GLU A 183 -29.04 21.08 55.31
CA GLU A 183 -28.68 21.55 53.97
C GLU A 183 -27.23 21.17 53.63
N VAL A 184 -26.29 21.37 54.56
CA VAL A 184 -24.90 20.98 54.36
C VAL A 184 -24.74 19.45 54.29
N LEU A 185 -25.43 18.69 55.15
CA LEU A 185 -25.33 17.23 55.15
C LEU A 185 -25.92 16.62 53.87
N VAL A 186 -27.11 17.05 53.46
CA VAL A 186 -27.76 16.57 52.24
C VAL A 186 -26.98 17.05 51.01
N GLY A 187 -26.52 18.30 51.00
CA GLY A 187 -25.72 18.84 49.91
C GLY A 187 -24.43 18.05 49.70
N LYS A 188 -23.65 17.83 50.77
CA LYS A 188 -22.39 17.08 50.69
C LYS A 188 -22.59 15.62 50.34
N THR A 189 -23.63 14.96 50.88
CA THR A 189 -23.89 13.55 50.57
C THR A 189 -24.30 13.36 49.11
N VAL A 190 -25.12 14.26 48.55
CA VAL A 190 -25.50 14.21 47.13
C VAL A 190 -24.33 14.56 46.23
N GLU A 191 -23.53 15.57 46.58
CA GLU A 191 -22.34 15.96 45.81
C GLU A 191 -21.30 14.83 45.78
N GLN A 192 -21.01 14.24 46.94
CA GLN A 192 -20.10 13.10 47.03
C GLN A 192 -20.60 11.90 46.21
N ALA A 193 -21.88 11.54 46.35
CA ALA A 193 -22.47 10.44 45.59
C ALA A 193 -22.42 10.69 44.08
N LEU A 194 -22.65 11.93 43.63
CA LEU A 194 -22.55 12.28 42.21
C LEU A 194 -21.12 12.14 41.68
N LEU A 195 -20.13 12.61 42.43
CA LEU A 195 -18.72 12.48 42.04
C LEU A 195 -18.30 11.01 41.95
N GLU A 196 -18.65 10.20 42.94
CA GLU A 196 -18.34 8.76 42.95
C GLU A 196 -18.94 8.04 41.74
N VAL A 197 -20.22 8.28 41.42
CA VAL A 197 -20.88 7.67 40.25
C VAL A 197 -20.23 8.15 38.94
N MET A 198 -19.86 9.42 38.84
CA MET A 198 -19.17 9.93 37.65
C MET A 198 -17.80 9.27 37.47
N GLU A 199 -17.03 9.12 38.54
CA GLU A 199 -15.74 8.42 38.50
C GLU A 199 -15.88 6.95 38.11
N GLU A 200 -16.89 6.25 38.65
CA GLU A 200 -17.17 4.85 38.30
C GLU A 200 -17.52 4.69 36.82
N GLU A 201 -18.35 5.57 36.26
CA GLU A 201 -18.69 5.57 34.84
C GLU A 201 -17.48 5.87 33.95
N GLU A 202 -16.65 6.84 34.33
CA GLU A 202 -15.43 7.17 33.59
C GLU A 202 -14.45 6.01 33.58
N LEU A 203 -14.22 5.37 34.73
CA LEU A 203 -13.41 4.17 34.81
C LEU A 203 -14.00 3.08 33.91
N ALA A 204 -15.29 2.76 34.03
CA ALA A 204 -15.93 1.73 33.20
C ALA A 204 -15.76 2.00 31.70
N ARG A 205 -15.86 3.26 31.25
CA ARG A 205 -15.61 3.65 29.85
C ARG A 205 -14.14 3.43 29.46
N LEU A 206 -13.18 3.80 30.31
CA LEU A 206 -11.76 3.58 30.05
C LEU A 206 -11.41 2.10 29.96
N TRP A 207 -11.94 1.27 30.87
CA TRP A 207 -11.77 -0.18 30.85
C TRP A 207 -12.35 -0.79 29.57
N ALA A 208 -13.59 -0.42 29.19
CA ALA A 208 -14.21 -0.89 27.96
C ALA A 208 -13.38 -0.50 26.71
N HIS A 209 -12.86 0.73 26.68
CA HIS A 209 -11.98 1.19 25.60
C HIS A 209 -10.67 0.40 25.53
N GLN A 210 -10.02 0.13 26.68
CA GLN A 210 -8.81 -0.69 26.73
C GLN A 210 -9.08 -2.13 26.26
N CYS A 211 -10.17 -2.76 26.72
CA CYS A 211 -10.58 -4.08 26.26
C CYS A 211 -10.78 -4.11 24.75
N ALA A 212 -11.58 -3.19 24.19
CA ALA A 212 -11.80 -3.11 22.75
C ALA A 212 -10.51 -2.89 21.96
N TYR A 213 -9.60 -2.03 22.45
CA TYR A 213 -8.31 -1.78 21.81
C TYR A 213 -7.41 -3.03 21.84
N THR A 214 -7.35 -3.72 22.97
CA THR A 214 -6.55 -4.95 23.11
C THR A 214 -7.09 -6.08 22.25
N GLU A 215 -8.41 -6.24 22.16
CA GLU A 215 -9.06 -7.19 21.26
C GLU A 215 -8.70 -6.91 19.80
N LEU A 216 -8.84 -5.66 19.36
CA LEU A 216 -8.49 -5.25 18.00
C LEU A 216 -7.01 -5.49 17.71
N ARG A 217 -6.13 -5.05 18.61
CA ARG A 217 -4.67 -5.23 18.46
C ARG A 217 -4.28 -6.71 18.40
N ASN A 218 -4.92 -7.57 19.19
CA ASN A 218 -4.66 -9.00 19.17
C ASN A 218 -5.14 -9.64 17.86
N ALA A 219 -6.29 -9.20 17.33
CA ALA A 219 -6.79 -9.65 16.04
C ALA A 219 -5.87 -9.23 14.88
N GLU A 220 -5.43 -7.97 14.88
CA GLU A 220 -4.47 -7.44 13.90
C GLU A 220 -3.13 -8.20 13.95
N LEU A 221 -2.60 -8.45 15.15
CA LEU A 221 -1.36 -9.20 15.33
C LEU A 221 -1.48 -10.63 14.77
N ALA A 222 -2.60 -11.31 15.03
CA ALA A 222 -2.85 -12.64 14.51
C ALA A 222 -2.97 -12.65 12.98
N GLU A 223 -3.58 -11.62 12.38
CA GLU A 223 -3.66 -11.49 10.92
C GLU A 223 -2.28 -11.24 10.29
N VAL A 224 -1.47 -10.35 10.87
CA VAL A 224 -0.11 -10.09 10.41
C VAL A 224 0.73 -11.36 10.44
N GLN A 225 0.69 -12.12 11.55
CA GLN A 225 1.41 -13.39 11.66
C GLN A 225 0.97 -14.39 10.58
N ARG A 226 -0.34 -14.49 10.31
CA ARG A 226 -0.88 -15.34 9.25
C ARG A 226 -0.33 -14.95 7.88
N LEU A 227 -0.28 -13.65 7.57
CA LEU A 227 0.23 -13.14 6.30
C LEU A 227 1.75 -13.34 6.18
N GLU A 228 2.51 -13.09 7.24
CA GLU A 228 3.95 -13.30 7.28
C GLU A 228 4.33 -14.76 7.01
N GLU A 229 3.58 -15.71 7.59
CA GLU A 229 3.80 -17.14 7.33
C GLU A 229 3.49 -17.52 5.88
N GLN A 230 2.42 -16.96 5.29
CA GLN A 230 2.10 -17.16 3.88
C GLN A 230 3.20 -16.61 2.98
N ASP A 231 3.67 -15.40 3.26
CA ASP A 231 4.76 -14.75 2.55
C ASP A 231 6.07 -15.54 2.68
N ARG A 232 6.37 -16.09 3.86
CA ARG A 232 7.52 -16.97 4.08
C ARG A 232 7.45 -18.19 3.16
N ARG A 233 6.30 -18.88 3.12
CA ARG A 233 6.09 -20.05 2.24
C ARG A 233 6.24 -19.69 0.77
N TYR A 234 5.63 -18.59 0.33
CA TYR A 234 5.71 -18.14 -1.05
C TYR A 234 7.14 -17.75 -1.45
N ARG A 235 7.86 -17.06 -0.56
CA ARG A 235 9.26 -16.66 -0.78
C ARG A 235 10.18 -17.88 -0.89
N GLU A 236 10.00 -18.87 -0.01
CA GLU A 236 10.74 -20.12 -0.07
C GLU A 236 10.46 -20.90 -1.38
N GLU A 237 9.20 -21.00 -1.80
CA GLU A 237 8.85 -21.66 -3.06
C GLU A 237 9.43 -20.91 -4.27
N LYS A 238 9.32 -19.58 -4.29
CA LYS A 238 9.88 -18.73 -5.35
C LYS A 238 11.40 -18.92 -5.46
N GLU A 239 12.13 -18.95 -4.35
CA GLU A 239 13.57 -19.19 -4.35
C GLU A 239 13.92 -20.62 -4.82
N ARG A 240 13.13 -21.63 -4.45
CA ARG A 240 13.28 -23.00 -4.96
C ARG A 240 13.10 -23.04 -6.48
N ARG A 241 12.05 -22.42 -7.01
CA ARG A 241 11.79 -22.34 -8.46
C ARG A 241 12.90 -21.59 -9.20
N LYS A 242 13.37 -20.48 -8.65
CA LYS A 242 14.48 -19.70 -9.22
C LYS A 242 15.77 -20.51 -9.30
N ARG A 243 16.09 -21.27 -8.26
CA ARG A 243 17.26 -22.18 -8.24
C ARG A 243 17.13 -23.29 -9.28
N GLN A 244 15.99 -23.97 -9.34
CA GLN A 244 15.73 -25.00 -10.36
C GLN A 244 15.86 -24.43 -11.78
N HIS A 245 15.30 -23.25 -12.03
CA HIS A 245 15.40 -22.60 -13.34
C HIS A 245 16.83 -22.22 -13.69
N LYS A 246 17.61 -21.71 -12.72
CA LYS A 246 19.03 -21.39 -12.90
C LYS A 246 19.85 -22.63 -13.26
N GLU A 247 19.64 -23.74 -12.57
CA GLU A 247 20.31 -25.02 -12.86
C GLU A 247 19.93 -25.56 -14.25
N LEU A 248 18.65 -25.49 -14.63
CA LEU A 248 18.20 -25.87 -15.96
C LEU A 248 18.89 -25.03 -17.03
N LEU A 249 18.94 -23.72 -16.84
CA LEU A 249 19.56 -22.79 -17.80
C LEU A 249 21.07 -23.02 -17.91
N GLN A 250 21.76 -23.35 -16.81
CA GLN A 250 23.17 -23.76 -16.84
C GLN A 250 23.37 -25.04 -17.65
N LYS A 251 22.59 -26.09 -17.38
CA LYS A 251 22.64 -27.34 -18.15
C LYS A 251 22.32 -27.10 -19.62
N GLN A 252 21.33 -26.26 -19.93
CA GLN A 252 21.00 -25.90 -21.30
C GLN A 252 22.20 -25.25 -22.00
N LYS A 253 22.84 -24.26 -21.38
CA LYS A 253 24.07 -23.65 -21.91
C LYS A 253 25.16 -24.68 -22.18
N GLU A 254 25.48 -25.52 -21.20
CA GLU A 254 26.47 -26.60 -21.38
C GLU A 254 26.11 -27.53 -22.53
N THR A 255 24.83 -27.93 -22.65
CA THR A 255 24.40 -28.80 -23.76
C THR A 255 24.51 -28.08 -25.10
N THR A 256 24.16 -26.80 -25.18
CA THR A 256 24.28 -26.01 -26.42
C THR A 256 25.74 -25.87 -26.84
N GLU A 257 26.64 -25.61 -25.90
CA GLU A 257 28.09 -25.52 -26.14
C GLU A 257 28.66 -26.87 -26.58
N LYS A 258 28.29 -27.97 -25.94
CA LYS A 258 28.70 -29.33 -26.36
C LYS A 258 28.22 -29.66 -27.76
N ILE A 259 26.97 -29.32 -28.10
CA ILE A 259 26.43 -29.54 -29.45
C ILE A 259 27.16 -28.67 -30.47
N ALA A 260 27.42 -27.39 -30.15
CA ALA A 260 28.16 -26.48 -31.01
C ALA A 260 29.60 -26.95 -31.23
N ALA A 261 30.31 -27.35 -30.18
CA ALA A 261 31.66 -27.89 -30.26
C ALA A 261 31.69 -29.18 -31.10
N ARG A 262 30.72 -30.09 -30.91
CA ARG A 262 30.60 -31.30 -31.72
C ARG A 262 30.36 -30.97 -33.20
N ALA A 263 29.46 -30.04 -33.49
CA ALA A 263 29.17 -29.62 -34.85
C ALA A 263 30.39 -28.96 -35.52
N PHE A 264 31.10 -28.10 -34.77
CA PHE A 264 32.34 -27.47 -35.20
C PHE A 264 33.43 -28.51 -35.51
N ALA A 265 33.69 -29.43 -34.56
CA ALA A 265 34.69 -30.47 -34.74
C ALA A 265 34.38 -31.37 -35.94
N LYS A 266 33.11 -31.77 -36.14
CA LYS A 266 32.70 -32.55 -37.31
C LYS A 266 32.98 -31.82 -38.62
N ARG A 267 32.62 -30.53 -38.70
CA ARG A 267 32.85 -29.72 -39.91
C ARG A 267 34.34 -29.51 -40.16
N TYR A 268 35.10 -29.19 -39.12
CA TYR A 268 36.55 -29.01 -39.22
C TYR A 268 37.28 -30.30 -39.64
N LEU A 269 36.93 -31.45 -39.04
CA LEU A 269 37.52 -32.73 -39.38
C LEU A 269 37.13 -33.21 -40.79
N ALA A 270 35.90 -32.91 -41.23
CA ALA A 270 35.47 -33.24 -42.59
C ALA A 270 36.33 -32.59 -43.67
N ASP A 271 36.81 -31.37 -43.44
CA ASP A 271 37.68 -30.65 -44.37
C ASP A 271 39.18 -30.98 -44.14
N LEU A 272 39.59 -31.15 -42.88
CA LEU A 272 40.99 -31.43 -42.52
C LEU A 272 41.44 -32.82 -42.95
N ILE A 273 40.62 -33.86 -42.77
CA ILE A 273 41.00 -35.24 -43.09
C ILE A 273 41.38 -35.36 -44.57
N PRO A 274 40.54 -34.99 -45.55
CA PRO A 274 40.92 -35.05 -46.96
C PRO A 274 42.14 -34.20 -47.28
N SER A 275 42.26 -33.00 -46.71
CA SER A 275 43.43 -32.14 -46.96
C SER A 275 44.73 -32.76 -46.49
N VAL A 276 44.78 -33.33 -45.28
CA VAL A 276 45.97 -34.00 -44.74
C VAL A 276 46.28 -35.29 -45.51
N PHE A 277 45.25 -36.08 -45.86
CA PHE A 277 45.44 -37.28 -46.68
C PHE A 277 45.98 -36.96 -48.07
N ASN A 278 45.47 -35.91 -48.72
CA ASN A 278 45.99 -35.45 -50.01
C ASN A 278 47.43 -34.95 -49.87
N ASN A 279 47.74 -34.14 -48.85
CA ASN A 279 49.12 -33.68 -48.61
C ASN A 279 50.08 -34.86 -48.36
N LEU A 280 49.68 -35.88 -47.60
CA LEU A 280 50.49 -37.09 -47.35
C LEU A 280 50.64 -37.96 -48.60
N HIS A 281 49.62 -38.00 -49.44
CA HIS A 281 49.67 -38.68 -50.74
C HIS A 281 50.61 -37.94 -51.69
N GLU A 282 50.52 -36.61 -51.78
CA GLU A 282 51.42 -35.76 -52.55
C GLU A 282 52.86 -35.83 -52.04
N SER A 283 53.07 -35.94 -50.72
CA SER A 283 54.41 -36.13 -50.15
C SER A 283 54.95 -37.56 -50.31
N GLY A 284 54.21 -38.45 -50.98
CA GLY A 284 54.65 -39.82 -51.29
C GLY A 284 54.72 -40.76 -50.08
N PHE A 285 54.02 -40.46 -48.99
CA PHE A 285 54.02 -41.30 -47.79
C PHE A 285 53.14 -42.55 -47.98
N PHE A 286 52.07 -42.44 -48.77
CA PHE A 286 51.28 -43.58 -49.23
C PHE A 286 51.88 -44.11 -50.54
N TYR A 287 52.38 -45.33 -50.52
CA TYR A 287 52.91 -46.05 -51.69
C TYR A 287 52.27 -47.43 -51.76
N ASP A 288 52.15 -47.98 -52.96
CA ASP A 288 51.77 -49.38 -53.13
C ASP A 288 52.97 -50.26 -52.74
N PRO A 289 52.84 -51.15 -51.74
CA PRO A 289 53.92 -52.05 -51.35
C PRO A 289 54.41 -52.89 -52.54
N ILE A 290 53.53 -53.25 -53.48
CA ILE A 290 53.92 -54.04 -54.65
C ILE A 290 54.80 -53.22 -55.59
N GLU A 291 54.43 -51.97 -55.85
CA GLU A 291 55.25 -51.08 -56.69
C GLU A 291 56.62 -50.84 -56.05
N ARG A 292 56.66 -50.62 -54.72
CA ARG A 292 57.92 -50.44 -54.00
C ARG A 292 58.78 -51.70 -54.04
N ASP A 293 58.22 -52.87 -53.78
CA ASP A 293 58.93 -54.15 -53.81
C ASP A 293 59.46 -54.45 -55.22
N ILE A 294 58.70 -54.10 -56.26
CA ILE A 294 59.17 -54.20 -57.64
C ILE A 294 60.37 -53.26 -57.88
N GLU A 295 60.27 -52.00 -57.44
CA GLU A 295 61.35 -51.02 -57.60
C GLU A 295 62.61 -51.37 -56.80
N THR A 296 62.47 -51.88 -55.57
CA THR A 296 63.61 -52.10 -54.66
C THR A 296 64.20 -53.50 -54.73
N GLU A 297 63.41 -54.52 -55.04
CA GLU A 297 63.87 -55.91 -55.04
C GLU A 297 63.91 -56.47 -56.46
N PHE A 298 62.80 -56.40 -57.20
CA PHE A 298 62.69 -57.06 -58.51
C PHE A 298 63.54 -56.40 -59.59
N LEU A 299 63.48 -55.07 -59.74
CA LEU A 299 64.24 -54.37 -60.77
C LEU A 299 65.75 -54.53 -60.57
N PRO A 300 66.32 -54.37 -59.36
CA PRO A 300 67.73 -54.65 -59.14
C PRO A 300 68.09 -56.10 -59.42
N TRP A 301 67.28 -57.06 -58.95
CA TRP A 301 67.50 -58.48 -59.24
C TRP A 301 67.50 -58.78 -60.74
N LEU A 302 66.52 -58.24 -61.49
CA LEU A 302 66.42 -58.42 -62.93
C LEU A 302 67.62 -57.80 -63.65
N MET A 303 68.04 -56.60 -63.24
CA MET A 303 69.23 -55.95 -63.81
C MET A 303 70.49 -56.78 -63.57
N THR A 304 70.65 -57.38 -62.38
CA THR A 304 71.77 -58.28 -62.07
C THR A 304 71.73 -59.57 -62.91
N GLU A 305 70.57 -60.21 -63.08
CA GLU A 305 70.47 -61.42 -63.92
C GLU A 305 70.72 -61.10 -65.40
N VAL A 306 70.23 -59.95 -65.89
CA VAL A 306 70.53 -59.47 -67.24
C VAL A 306 72.03 -59.24 -67.41
N GLU A 307 72.68 -58.60 -66.43
CA GLU A 307 74.14 -58.41 -66.42
C GLU A 307 74.87 -59.75 -66.45
N GLU A 308 74.49 -60.73 -65.63
CA GLU A 308 75.11 -62.05 -65.62
C GLU A 308 74.93 -62.77 -66.98
N THR A 309 73.75 -62.69 -67.60
CA THR A 309 73.54 -63.29 -68.93
C THR A 309 74.37 -62.61 -70.02
N LEU A 310 74.58 -61.29 -69.92
CA LEU A 310 75.45 -60.54 -70.81
C LEU A 310 76.91 -60.94 -70.59
N GLU A 311 77.36 -61.06 -69.34
CA GLU A 311 78.69 -61.56 -69.00
C GLU A 311 78.92 -62.97 -69.53
N ARG A 312 77.98 -63.91 -69.32
CA ARG A 312 78.03 -65.26 -69.89
C ARG A 312 78.14 -65.22 -71.42
N LYS A 313 77.40 -64.33 -72.11
CA LYS A 313 77.50 -64.14 -73.57
C LYS A 313 78.83 -63.53 -74.00
N VAL A 314 79.36 -62.56 -73.25
CA VAL A 314 80.68 -61.95 -73.52
C VAL A 314 81.77 -62.99 -73.32
N MET A 315 81.73 -63.77 -72.24
CA MET A 315 82.62 -64.91 -72.00
C MET A 315 82.52 -65.97 -73.09
N GLY A 316 81.30 -66.31 -73.54
CA GLY A 316 81.10 -67.23 -74.65
C GLY A 316 81.72 -66.72 -75.95
N ARG A 317 81.58 -65.42 -76.25
CA ARG A 317 82.22 -64.77 -77.41
C ARG A 317 83.75 -64.76 -77.28
N THR A 318 84.31 -64.43 -76.11
CA THR A 318 85.77 -64.43 -75.93
C THR A 318 86.36 -65.85 -75.98
N MET A 319 85.66 -66.86 -75.47
CA MET A 319 86.05 -68.26 -75.63
C MET A 319 85.96 -68.71 -77.09
N LEU A 320 84.92 -68.30 -77.83
CA LEU A 320 84.81 -68.61 -79.26
C LEU A 320 85.93 -67.94 -80.05
N ASP A 321 86.23 -66.67 -79.76
CA ASP A 321 87.33 -65.93 -80.40
C ASP A 321 88.69 -66.56 -80.08
N SER A 322 88.91 -67.05 -78.87
CA SER A 322 90.13 -67.79 -78.52
C SER A 322 90.20 -69.15 -79.23
N LEU A 323 89.08 -69.88 -79.33
CA LEU A 323 89.00 -71.12 -80.10
C LEU A 323 89.29 -70.89 -81.59
N ILE A 324 88.70 -69.86 -82.19
CA ILE A 324 88.97 -69.45 -83.57
C ILE A 324 90.47 -69.15 -83.73
N ARG A 325 91.07 -68.39 -82.80
CA ARG A 325 92.52 -68.12 -82.80
C ARG A 325 93.34 -69.41 -82.78
N THR A 326 93.06 -70.34 -81.88
CA THR A 326 93.78 -71.63 -81.80
C THR A 326 93.59 -72.52 -83.03
N VAL A 327 92.42 -72.52 -83.67
CA VAL A 327 92.18 -73.28 -84.90
C VAL A 327 92.92 -72.65 -86.07
N VAL A 328 92.98 -71.32 -86.15
CA VAL A 328 93.76 -70.60 -87.15
C VAL A 328 95.27 -70.85 -86.94
N GLU A 329 95.76 -70.85 -85.71
CA GLU A 329 97.15 -71.22 -85.37
C GLU A 329 97.46 -72.67 -85.77
N LYS A 330 96.62 -73.64 -85.38
CA LYS A 330 96.80 -75.06 -85.79
C LYS A 330 96.73 -75.26 -87.31
N ARG A 331 95.89 -74.50 -88.02
CA ARG A 331 95.82 -74.50 -89.48
C ARG A 331 97.07 -73.90 -90.10
N LEU A 332 97.61 -72.83 -89.50
CA LEU A 332 98.88 -72.22 -89.91
C LEU A 332 100.04 -73.21 -89.70
N ASP A 333 100.07 -73.91 -88.56
CA ASP A 333 101.05 -74.96 -88.23
C ASP A 333 100.96 -76.18 -89.16
N ALA A 334 99.73 -76.59 -89.53
CA ALA A 334 99.49 -77.65 -90.51
C ALA A 334 99.86 -77.24 -91.94
N PHE A 335 99.82 -75.95 -92.27
CA PHE A 335 100.30 -75.43 -93.56
C PHE A 335 101.82 -75.32 -93.61
N SER A 336 102.48 -75.03 -92.48
CA SER A 336 103.94 -74.98 -92.38
C SER A 336 104.59 -76.37 -92.28
N SER A 337 103.81 -77.45 -92.25
CA SER A 337 104.28 -78.84 -92.29
C SER A 337 103.70 -79.63 -93.50
N GLN A 338 104.50 -79.79 -94.57
CA GLN A 338 104.35 -80.88 -95.58
C GLN A 338 105.40 -81.97 -95.27
N PRO A 339 105.24 -83.30 -95.60
CA PRO A 339 105.38 -83.87 -96.98
C PRO A 339 104.64 -85.25 -97.22
N PRO A 340 105.12 -86.23 -98.06
CA PRO A 340 104.59 -86.70 -99.36
C PRO A 340 103.89 -88.11 -99.38
N PHE A 341 103.54 -88.55 -100.61
CA PHE A 341 102.86 -89.77 -101.13
C PHE A 341 103.14 -91.18 -100.51
N ASP A 342 102.08 -92.01 -100.59
CA ASP A 342 101.95 -93.41 -101.11
C ASP A 342 101.37 -94.55 -100.20
N GLN A 343 100.20 -95.05 -100.66
CA GLN A 343 99.62 -96.42 -100.76
C GLN A 343 99.65 -97.44 -99.59
N THR A 344 98.49 -98.08 -99.28
CA THR A 344 98.12 -99.50 -99.63
C THR A 344 96.95 -100.06 -98.74
N GLU A 345 95.85 -100.50 -99.40
CA GLU A 345 94.87 -101.62 -99.15
C GLU A 345 94.41 -102.01 -97.71
N GLU A 346 93.13 -101.80 -97.33
CA GLU A 346 91.97 -102.77 -97.29
C GLU A 346 91.87 -103.66 -96.01
N PRO A 347 90.72 -104.27 -95.63
CA PRO A 347 89.29 -103.91 -95.82
C PRO A 347 88.37 -104.19 -94.58
N ALA A 348 87.10 -103.78 -94.71
CA ALA A 348 85.83 -104.36 -94.19
C ALA A 348 85.60 -104.69 -92.68
N GLU A 349 84.58 -104.06 -92.07
CA GLU A 349 83.41 -104.74 -91.44
C GLU A 349 82.37 -103.71 -90.91
N GLU A 350 81.16 -103.74 -91.49
CA GLU A 350 79.90 -103.33 -90.86
C GLU A 350 79.42 -104.47 -89.93
N PRO A 351 78.59 -104.30 -88.86
CA PRO A 351 77.20 -103.82 -89.04
C PRO A 351 76.38 -103.22 -87.84
N LYS A 352 75.35 -102.46 -88.24
CA LYS A 352 73.92 -102.51 -87.81
C LYS A 352 73.41 -102.02 -86.43
N THR A 353 72.63 -100.93 -86.53
CA THR A 353 71.21 -100.72 -86.15
C THR A 353 70.66 -101.21 -84.80
N THR A 354 70.00 -100.29 -84.06
CA THR A 354 68.53 -100.27 -83.77
C THR A 354 68.20 -99.04 -82.92
N ASN A 355 67.47 -98.05 -83.44
CA ASN A 355 66.01 -97.87 -83.28
C ASN A 355 65.49 -98.02 -81.84
N ALA A 356 65.00 -96.92 -81.25
CA ALA A 356 63.63 -96.77 -80.73
C ALA A 356 63.53 -95.62 -79.69
N GLU A 357 63.08 -94.44 -80.13
CA GLU A 357 62.02 -93.72 -79.41
C GLU A 357 60.66 -94.36 -79.80
N PRO A 358 59.49 -94.09 -79.15
CA PRO A 358 59.16 -93.02 -78.20
C PRO A 358 58.22 -93.44 -77.03
N GLN A 359 57.85 -92.44 -76.21
CA GLN A 359 56.50 -92.13 -75.70
C GLN A 359 56.38 -91.95 -74.17
N ILE A 360 56.16 -90.68 -73.81
CA ILE A 360 55.02 -90.14 -73.06
C ILE A 360 54.41 -91.08 -71.99
N LYS A 361 54.43 -90.63 -70.74
CA LYS A 361 53.23 -90.57 -69.88
C LYS A 361 53.41 -89.66 -68.67
N GLN A 362 52.44 -88.75 -68.57
CA GLN A 362 52.11 -87.95 -67.39
C GLN A 362 51.97 -88.82 -66.14
N LYS A 363 52.35 -88.28 -64.98
CA LYS A 363 51.60 -88.52 -63.74
C LYS A 363 51.68 -87.33 -62.79
N HIS A 364 50.49 -86.84 -62.54
CA HIS A 364 50.08 -85.87 -61.56
C HIS A 364 50.49 -86.19 -60.10
N ARG A 365 50.59 -85.09 -59.33
CA ARG A 365 49.83 -84.78 -58.09
C ARG A 365 50.54 -84.86 -56.73
N ILE A 366 50.28 -83.76 -56.00
CA ILE A 366 50.01 -83.62 -54.56
C ILE A 366 51.22 -83.55 -53.63
N TRP A 367 51.38 -82.39 -53.00
CA TRP A 367 51.68 -82.31 -51.57
C TRP A 367 50.63 -81.44 -50.85
N LYS A 368 50.25 -81.92 -49.67
CA LYS A 368 49.10 -81.51 -48.85
C LYS A 368 49.36 -80.24 -48.06
N LEU A 369 48.24 -79.58 -47.74
CA LEU A 369 48.04 -78.60 -46.67
C LEU A 369 48.35 -79.12 -45.26
N SER A 370 48.48 -78.13 -44.37
CA SER A 370 48.23 -78.11 -42.91
C SER A 370 49.54 -77.93 -42.14
N SER A 371 49.72 -76.95 -41.27
CA SER A 371 48.73 -76.34 -40.38
C SER A 371 49.27 -75.07 -39.69
N LYS A 372 48.34 -74.22 -39.24
CA LYS A 372 48.26 -73.56 -37.91
C LYS A 372 48.77 -72.12 -37.68
N GLN A 373 47.98 -71.47 -36.81
CA GLN A 373 48.15 -70.24 -36.02
C GLN A 373 47.75 -68.93 -36.70
N GLU A 374 47.00 -68.00 -36.10
CA GLU A 374 46.23 -67.92 -34.85
C GLU A 374 45.41 -66.61 -34.91
N THR A 375 44.30 -66.56 -34.15
CA THR A 375 43.60 -65.40 -33.55
C THR A 375 43.52 -64.05 -34.26
#